data_AF-A0A830C6U2-F1
#
_entry.id   AF-A0A830C6U2-F1
#
_cell.length_a   1.000
_cell.length_b   1.000
_cell.length_c   1.000
_cell.angle_alpha   90.00
_cell.angle_beta   90.00
_cell.angle_gamma   90.00
#
_symmetry.space_group_name_H-M   'P 1'
#
loop_
_entity.id
_entity.type
_entity.pdbx_description
1 polymer ?
#
loop_
_entity_poly.entity_id
_entity_poly.type
_entity_poly.pdbx_seq_one_letter_code
_entity_poly.pdbx_strand_id
1 'polypeptide(L)'
;DEHEKLLGSIEKSWTLFVDGYGKDGKGIYDPVRGKTCHQCRQKTLGHRTHCSTCGLVQGRFCGDCLYMRYGENVLEANENPNWVYPVCRGVCNCSLCWQAKGWPPTRTLYRKISSLGYKSVAHYLI
;
A
#
# COMPACT_ATOMS: atom_id res chain seq x y z
N ASP A 1 -10.85 -17.60 -3.82
CA ASP A 1 -11.24 -17.55 -2.38
C ASP A 1 -12.05 -16.26 -2.12
N GLU A 2 -12.94 -16.21 -1.12
CA GLU A 2 -13.67 -14.97 -0.77
C GLU A 2 -12.72 -13.84 -0.37
N HIS A 3 -11.56 -14.17 0.21
CA HIS A 3 -10.52 -13.21 0.56
C HIS A 3 -9.84 -12.58 -0.67
N GLU A 4 -9.69 -13.31 -1.77
CA GLU A 4 -9.11 -12.75 -3.01
C GLU A 4 -9.99 -11.66 -3.60
N LYS A 5 -11.32 -11.76 -3.44
CA LYS A 5 -12.27 -10.73 -3.90
C LYS A 5 -12.10 -9.40 -3.17
N LEU A 6 -11.49 -9.41 -1.98
CA LEU A 6 -11.20 -8.20 -1.22
C LEU A 6 -9.90 -7.52 -1.67
N LEU A 7 -9.06 -8.18 -2.45
CA LEU A 7 -7.86 -7.62 -3.05
C LEU A 7 -8.17 -7.04 -4.41
N GLY A 8 -7.62 -5.86 -4.71
CA GLY A 8 -7.74 -5.31 -6.05
C GLY A 8 -6.83 -6.02 -7.06
N SER A 9 -7.16 -5.86 -8.34
CA SER A 9 -6.30 -6.23 -9.45
C SER A 9 -5.35 -5.08 -9.80
N ILE A 10 -4.45 -5.36 -10.74
CA ILE A 10 -3.61 -4.34 -11.37
C ILE A 10 -3.64 -4.53 -12.89
N GLU A 11 -3.83 -3.43 -13.61
CA GLU A 11 -3.77 -3.40 -15.08
C GLU A 11 -2.57 -2.56 -15.55
N LYS A 12 -2.33 -1.42 -14.91
CA LYS A 12 -1.22 -0.50 -15.15
C LYS A 12 0.03 -0.99 -14.43
N SER A 13 1.17 -1.00 -15.14
CA SER A 13 2.47 -1.25 -14.52
C SER A 13 2.80 -0.24 -13.42
N TRP A 14 3.50 -0.68 -12.38
CA TRP A 14 4.08 0.18 -11.35
C TRP A 14 5.58 -0.05 -11.27
N THR A 15 6.37 1.03 -11.25
CA THR A 15 7.83 0.93 -11.06
C THR A 15 8.18 1.33 -9.64
N LEU A 16 8.75 0.39 -8.89
CA LEU A 16 9.12 0.61 -7.49
C LEU A 16 10.27 1.62 -7.35
N PHE A 17 10.28 2.36 -6.24
CA PHE A 17 11.37 3.28 -5.89
C PHE A 17 11.57 4.45 -6.87
N VAL A 18 10.51 4.83 -7.60
CA VAL A 18 10.51 5.97 -8.53
C VAL A 18 9.64 7.12 -8.01
N ASP A 19 8.34 6.86 -7.78
CA ASP A 19 7.43 7.89 -7.27
C ASP A 19 7.78 8.27 -5.82
N GLY A 20 8.04 9.56 -5.60
CA GLY A 20 8.43 10.08 -4.30
C GLY A 20 9.91 9.88 -3.94
N TYR A 21 10.76 9.50 -4.90
CA TYR A 21 12.20 9.35 -4.73
C TYR A 21 12.99 10.35 -5.58
N GLY A 22 14.13 10.80 -5.05
CA GLY A 22 15.08 11.66 -5.73
C GLY A 22 15.99 10.89 -6.68
N LYS A 23 16.80 11.62 -7.45
CA LYS A 23 17.79 11.03 -8.37
C LYS A 23 18.84 10.16 -7.66
N ASP A 24 19.02 10.34 -6.36
CA ASP A 24 19.90 9.56 -5.50
C ASP A 24 19.25 8.27 -4.95
N GLY A 25 18.01 7.98 -5.36
CA GLY A 25 17.25 6.82 -4.90
C GLY A 25 16.72 6.94 -3.46
N LYS A 26 16.80 8.13 -2.84
CA LYS A 26 16.26 8.37 -1.50
C LYS A 26 14.88 9.00 -1.57
N GLY A 27 14.04 8.72 -0.58
CA GLY A 27 12.72 9.35 -0.48
C GLY A 27 12.82 10.87 -0.37
N ILE A 28 11.98 11.60 -1.12
CA ILE A 28 11.92 13.07 -1.06
C ILE A 28 11.00 13.48 0.08
N TYR A 29 11.57 13.73 1.26
CA TYR A 29 10.82 14.18 2.43
C TYR A 29 10.47 15.66 2.33
N ASP A 30 9.22 16.01 2.65
CA ASP A 30 8.75 17.40 2.71
C ASP A 30 7.77 17.55 3.88
N PRO A 31 8.05 18.42 4.87
CA PRO A 31 7.22 18.54 6.06
C PRO A 31 5.89 19.26 5.80
N VAL A 32 5.75 19.98 4.69
CA VAL A 32 4.55 20.78 4.36
C VAL A 32 3.70 20.03 3.34
N ARG A 33 4.29 19.67 2.19
CA ARG A 33 3.59 19.07 1.04
C ARG A 33 3.60 17.55 1.06
N GLY A 34 4.50 16.94 1.85
CA GLY A 34 4.61 15.50 1.95
C GLY A 34 3.38 14.88 2.61
N LYS A 35 3.03 13.68 2.15
CA LYS A 35 1.89 12.92 2.69
C LYS A 35 2.40 11.62 3.33
N THR A 36 1.95 11.36 4.55
CA THR A 36 2.35 10.17 5.32
C THR A 36 1.69 8.91 4.75
N CYS A 37 2.49 7.87 4.50
CA CYS A 37 1.98 6.55 4.14
C CYS A 37 1.66 5.74 5.41
N HIS A 38 0.51 5.08 5.44
CA HIS A 38 0.05 4.21 6.51
C HIS A 38 1.02 3.05 6.80
N GLN A 39 1.54 2.42 5.75
CA GLN A 39 2.38 1.23 5.86
C GLN A 39 3.81 1.54 6.29
N CYS A 40 4.52 2.40 5.55
CA CYS A 40 5.93 2.69 5.84
C CYS A 40 6.13 3.89 6.77
N ARG A 41 5.06 4.64 7.07
CA ARG A 41 5.06 5.84 7.93
C ARG A 41 5.95 6.98 7.45
N GLN A 42 6.48 6.89 6.25
CA GLN A 42 7.29 7.95 5.66
C GLN A 42 6.40 9.08 5.14
N LYS A 43 6.81 10.31 5.40
CA LYS A 43 6.18 11.54 4.88
C LYS A 43 7.00 12.09 3.72
N THR A 44 6.70 11.63 2.52
CA THR A 44 7.40 12.03 1.28
C THR A 44 6.45 12.67 0.27
N LEU A 45 7.01 13.28 -0.77
CA LEU A 45 6.28 13.65 -1.99
C LEU A 45 5.90 12.41 -2.80
N GLY A 46 5.04 12.56 -3.80
CA GLY A 46 4.56 11.50 -4.68
C GLY A 46 3.09 11.12 -4.48
N HIS A 47 2.62 10.15 -5.24
CA HIS A 47 1.24 9.69 -5.24
C HIS A 47 0.84 8.98 -3.94
N ARG A 48 -0.28 9.42 -3.37
CA ARG A 48 -0.96 8.77 -2.24
C ARG A 48 -2.36 8.42 -2.66
N THR A 49 -2.86 7.28 -2.17
CA THR A 49 -4.25 6.91 -2.33
C THR A 49 -5.18 7.86 -1.56
N HIS A 50 -6.44 7.90 -1.99
CA HIS A 50 -7.55 8.56 -1.30
C HIS A 50 -8.72 7.58 -1.19
N CYS A 51 -9.41 7.55 -0.05
CA CYS A 51 -10.53 6.63 0.18
C CYS A 51 -11.87 7.33 0.02
N SER A 52 -12.78 6.68 -0.69
CA SER A 52 -14.13 7.16 -0.97
C SER A 52 -15.03 7.22 0.27
N THR A 53 -14.77 6.40 1.30
CA THR A 53 -15.71 6.21 2.42
C THR A 53 -15.37 7.01 3.67
N CYS A 54 -14.11 7.07 4.07
CA CYS A 54 -13.74 7.61 5.39
C CYS A 54 -13.13 9.01 5.36
N GLY A 55 -12.60 9.46 4.21
CA GLY A 55 -11.87 10.73 4.10
C GLY A 55 -10.61 10.86 4.97
N LEU A 56 -10.27 9.84 5.77
CA LEU A 56 -9.18 9.89 6.74
C LEU A 56 -7.80 9.91 6.07
N VAL A 57 -6.89 10.71 6.62
CA VAL A 57 -5.51 10.82 6.11
C VAL A 57 -4.63 9.66 6.57
N GLN A 58 -4.99 9.01 7.68
CA GLN A 58 -4.23 7.96 8.33
C GLN A 58 -4.22 6.65 7.54
N GLY A 59 -5.16 6.46 6.61
CA GLY A 59 -5.28 5.27 5.77
C GLY A 59 -4.56 5.35 4.42
N ARG A 60 -3.91 6.48 4.09
CA ARG A 60 -3.27 6.70 2.78
C ARG A 60 -2.07 5.77 2.57
N PHE A 61 -1.93 5.20 1.39
CA PHE A 61 -0.76 4.40 1.01
C PHE A 61 0.02 5.12 -0.09
N CYS A 62 1.36 5.05 -0.04
CA CYS A 62 2.18 5.35 -1.22
C CYS A 62 2.08 4.19 -2.23
N GLY A 63 2.42 4.46 -3.49
CA GLY A 63 2.32 3.45 -4.55
C GLY A 63 3.11 2.19 -4.28
N ASP A 64 4.37 2.31 -3.85
CA ASP A 64 5.22 1.16 -3.51
C ASP A 64 4.58 0.25 -2.45
N CYS A 65 4.03 0.84 -1.38
CA CYS A 65 3.41 0.06 -0.32
C CYS A 65 2.09 -0.55 -0.79
N LEU A 66 1.29 0.18 -1.57
CA LEU A 66 0.04 -0.36 -2.09
C LEU A 66 0.32 -1.56 -3.01
N TYR A 67 1.27 -1.41 -3.92
CA TYR A 67 1.68 -2.44 -4.87
C TYR A 67 2.26 -3.66 -4.15
N MET A 68 3.33 -3.49 -3.36
CA MET A 68 4.01 -4.62 -2.73
C MET A 68 3.13 -5.35 -1.70
N ARG A 69 2.25 -4.63 -1.00
CA ARG A 69 1.50 -5.19 0.14
C ARG A 69 0.12 -5.69 -0.24
N TYR A 70 -0.54 -5.09 -1.22
CA TYR A 70 -1.91 -5.41 -1.59
C TYR A 70 -2.06 -5.81 -3.05
N GLY A 71 -1.08 -5.49 -3.91
CA GLY A 71 -1.13 -5.85 -5.33
C GLY A 71 -1.97 -4.88 -6.14
N GLU A 72 -2.15 -3.66 -5.66
CA GLU A 72 -2.99 -2.62 -6.26
C GLU A 72 -2.14 -1.44 -6.73
N ASN A 73 -2.61 -0.71 -7.73
CA ASN A 73 -1.93 0.46 -8.28
C ASN A 73 -2.49 1.77 -7.71
N VAL A 74 -1.61 2.69 -7.31
CA VAL A 74 -2.04 3.97 -6.71
C VAL A 74 -2.72 4.91 -7.72
N LEU A 75 -2.39 4.80 -9.00
CA LEU A 75 -3.02 5.60 -10.05
C LEU A 75 -4.45 5.12 -10.29
N GLU A 76 -4.64 3.80 -10.45
CA GLU A 76 -5.97 3.19 -10.59
C GLU A 76 -6.83 3.46 -9.36
N ALA A 77 -6.26 3.32 -8.16
CA ALA A 77 -6.93 3.62 -6.91
C ALA A 77 -7.41 5.08 -6.82
N ASN A 78 -6.65 6.03 -7.40
CA ASN A 78 -7.01 7.44 -7.40
C ASN A 78 -7.97 7.82 -8.53
N GLU A 79 -7.99 7.06 -9.62
CA GLU A 79 -8.95 7.24 -10.73
C GLU A 79 -10.32 6.64 -10.42
N ASN A 80 -10.37 5.63 -9.56
CA ASN A 80 -11.61 4.98 -9.17
C ASN A 80 -12.31 5.73 -8.01
N PRO A 81 -13.46 6.39 -8.24
CA PRO A 81 -14.16 7.17 -7.21
C PRO A 81 -14.74 6.30 -6.09
N ASN A 82 -14.85 4.98 -6.30
CA ASN A 82 -15.38 4.03 -5.35
C ASN A 82 -14.28 3.29 -4.58
N TRP A 83 -13.00 3.59 -4.81
CA TRP A 83 -11.91 2.86 -4.19
C TRP A 83 -11.81 3.09 -2.67
N VAL A 84 -11.56 2.01 -1.93
CA VAL A 84 -11.54 2.00 -0.46
C VAL A 84 -10.20 1.50 0.06
N TYR A 85 -9.65 2.18 1.09
CA TYR A 85 -8.37 1.77 1.70
C TYR A 85 -8.40 0.31 2.18
N PRO A 86 -7.26 -0.41 2.13
CA PRO A 86 -7.10 -1.72 2.76
C PRO A 86 -7.52 -1.75 4.25
N VAL A 87 -7.31 -0.66 5.00
CA VAL A 87 -7.75 -0.54 6.40
C VAL A 87 -9.27 -0.59 6.49
N CYS A 88 -9.97 0.18 5.66
CA CYS A 88 -11.43 0.26 5.64
C CYS A 88 -12.09 -1.01 5.08
N ARG A 89 -11.39 -1.75 4.22
CA ARG A 89 -11.78 -3.09 3.77
C ARG A 89 -11.50 -4.20 4.80
N GLY A 90 -10.82 -3.89 5.91
CA GLY A 90 -10.43 -4.88 6.91
C GLY A 90 -9.26 -5.79 6.52
N VAL A 91 -8.61 -5.57 5.38
CA VAL A 91 -7.52 -6.42 4.84
C VAL A 91 -6.12 -5.88 5.11
N CYS A 92 -5.98 -4.77 5.85
CA CYS A 92 -4.67 -4.19 6.16
C CYS A 92 -3.74 -5.20 6.86
N ASN A 93 -2.52 -5.35 6.32
CA ASN A 93 -1.45 -6.23 6.81
C ASN A 93 -0.24 -5.47 7.37
N CYS A 94 -0.43 -4.20 7.72
CA CYS A 94 0.60 -3.42 8.41
C CYS A 94 0.81 -3.98 9.83
N SER A 95 2.01 -3.81 10.38
CA SER A 95 2.37 -4.39 11.68
C SER A 95 1.42 -3.99 12.81
N LEU A 96 0.92 -2.74 12.84
CA LEU A 96 0.00 -2.27 13.89
C LEU A 96 -1.38 -2.91 13.75
N CYS A 97 -1.95 -2.92 12.55
CA CYS A 97 -3.27 -3.51 12.32
C CYS A 97 -3.25 -5.03 12.57
N TRP A 98 -2.16 -5.70 12.23
CA TRP A 98 -2.00 -7.12 12.53
C TRP A 98 -1.83 -7.41 14.02
N GLN A 99 -0.99 -6.64 14.73
CA GLN A 99 -0.84 -6.76 16.18
C GLN A 99 -2.15 -6.48 16.91
N ALA A 100 -2.92 -5.47 16.49
CA ALA A 100 -4.24 -5.16 17.05
C ALA A 100 -5.25 -6.32 16.87
N LYS A 101 -5.06 -7.17 15.86
CA LYS A 101 -5.84 -8.39 15.63
C LYS A 101 -5.26 -9.63 16.34
N GLY A 102 -4.13 -9.51 17.05
CA GLY A 102 -3.45 -10.62 17.72
C GLY A 102 -2.46 -11.42 16.85
N TRP A 103 -2.12 -10.94 15.65
CA TRP A 103 -1.25 -11.65 14.70
C TRP A 103 0.20 -11.13 14.73
N PRO A 104 1.20 -12.00 14.48
CA PRO A 104 2.61 -11.60 14.47
C PRO A 104 2.91 -10.73 13.25
N PRO A 105 3.67 -9.62 13.35
CA PRO A 105 3.86 -8.69 12.23
C PRO A 105 4.51 -9.33 10.99
N THR A 106 4.03 -8.94 9.81
CA THR A 106 4.52 -9.43 8.49
C THR A 106 5.97 -9.06 8.16
N ARG A 107 6.52 -8.01 8.77
CA ARG A 107 7.89 -7.50 8.50
C ARG A 107 8.14 -7.28 6.97
N THR A 108 9.40 -7.42 6.55
CA THR A 108 9.87 -7.36 5.16
C THR A 108 9.62 -8.69 4.43
N LEU A 109 8.36 -8.97 4.10
CA LEU A 109 7.97 -10.23 3.46
C LEU A 109 8.00 -10.19 1.92
N TYR A 110 7.93 -9.00 1.32
CA TYR A 110 7.71 -8.84 -0.12
C TYR A 110 8.75 -9.57 -1.00
N ARG A 111 10.06 -9.42 -0.71
CA ARG A 111 11.11 -10.06 -1.52
C ARG A 111 10.95 -11.59 -1.58
N LYS A 112 10.66 -12.21 -0.43
CA LYS A 112 10.47 -13.66 -0.33
C LYS A 112 9.24 -14.11 -1.12
N ILE A 113 8.12 -13.40 -1.00
CA ILE A 113 6.88 -13.83 -1.67
C ILE A 113 6.93 -13.56 -3.17
N SER A 114 7.65 -12.53 -3.59
CA SER A 114 7.84 -12.21 -5.01
C SER A 114 8.67 -13.29 -5.71
N SER A 115 9.73 -13.81 -5.06
CA SER A 115 10.49 -14.94 -5.60
C SER A 115 9.69 -16.25 -5.68
N LEU A 116 8.61 -16.35 -4.92
CA LEU A 116 7.68 -17.49 -4.95
C LEU A 116 6.54 -17.30 -5.97
N GLY A 117 6.53 -16.20 -6.73
CA GLY A 117 5.52 -15.92 -7.76
C GLY A 117 4.24 -15.26 -7.25
N TYR A 118 4.15 -14.89 -5.97
CA TYR A 118 3.00 -14.17 -5.44
C TYR A 118 3.02 -12.71 -5.87
N LYS A 119 1.85 -12.17 -6.23
CA LYS A 119 1.67 -10.78 -6.68
C LYS A 119 1.97 -9.76 -5.58
N SER A 120 1.58 -10.05 -4.34
CA SER A 120 1.78 -9.16 -3.20
C SER A 120 1.79 -9.93 -1.88
N VAL A 121 2.16 -9.23 -0.79
CA VAL A 121 2.10 -9.81 0.55
C VAL A 121 0.68 -10.26 0.91
N ALA A 122 -0.35 -9.49 0.56
CA ALA A 122 -1.72 -9.89 0.81
C ALA A 122 -2.06 -11.20 0.09
N HIS A 123 -1.69 -11.38 -1.18
CA HIS A 123 -1.94 -12.62 -1.92
C HIS A 123 -1.26 -13.86 -1.33
N TYR A 124 -0.18 -13.69 -0.56
CA TYR A 124 0.49 -14.79 0.15
C TYR A 124 -0.17 -15.12 1.49
N LEU A 125 -0.89 -14.17 2.08
CA LEU A 125 -1.48 -14.28 3.42
C LEU A 125 -2.93 -14.75 3.41
N ILE A 126 -3.50 -14.98 2.22
CA ILE A 126 -4.81 -15.60 2.05
C ILE A 126 -4.69 -17.10 2.28
#